data_AF-A0A6A6DZX1-F1
#
_entry.id   AF-A0A6A6DZX1-F1
#
_cell.length_a   1.000
_cell.length_b   1.000
_cell.length_c   1.000
_cell.angle_alpha   90.00
_cell.angle_beta   90.00
_cell.angle_gamma   90.00
#
_symmetry.space_group_name_H-M   'P 1'
#
loop_
_entity.id
_entity.type
_entity.pdbx_description
1 polymer ?
#
loop_
_entity_poly.entity_id
_entity_poly.type
_entity_poly.pdbx_seq_one_letter_code
_entity_poly.pdbx_strand_id
1 'polypeptide(L)'
;KDGTKQAFHIEKLTAHIRRLCFELDERKVCPHHIVDRVIPVLYDGITTQNLSQVVAETAASLETHHWHYGILGGRISISDLHAHTNKKFSSVISKLCTTVKSARDPVERSIESSVYNAALQHGDALDSALIHSRDFAFSFKDFITLQRNNLLWLDGTIVERPQQMIMRVALEIHEGELAASIDTYNYLSSK
;
A
#
# COMPACT_ATOMS: atom_id res chain seq x y z
N LYS A 1 -6.33 -12.54 9.82
CA LYS A 1 -5.05 -11.80 9.98
C LYS A 1 -4.16 -12.43 11.04
N ASP A 2 -4.74 -12.96 12.12
CA ASP A 2 -4.08 -13.67 13.24
C ASP A 2 -4.18 -15.22 13.15
N GLY A 3 -4.65 -15.76 12.02
CA GLY A 3 -4.88 -17.20 11.83
C GLY A 3 -6.20 -17.72 12.41
N THR A 4 -7.00 -16.88 13.09
CA THR A 4 -8.30 -17.30 13.63
C THR A 4 -9.33 -17.48 12.51
N LYS A 5 -10.13 -18.54 12.61
CA LYS A 5 -11.26 -18.78 11.71
C LYS A 5 -12.45 -17.94 12.16
N GLN A 6 -13.12 -17.30 11.21
CA GLN A 6 -14.33 -16.51 11.45
C GLN A 6 -15.38 -16.86 10.41
N ALA A 7 -16.65 -16.82 10.80
CA ALA A 7 -17.75 -16.93 9.85
C ALA A 7 -17.71 -15.75 8.86
N PHE A 8 -17.99 -16.04 7.59
CA PHE A 8 -18.11 -15.00 6.58
C PHE A 8 -19.46 -14.28 6.72
N HIS A 9 -19.41 -12.95 6.76
CA HIS A 9 -20.59 -12.09 6.84
C HIS A 9 -20.58 -11.10 5.68
N ILE A 10 -21.59 -11.18 4.83
CA ILE A 10 -21.73 -10.33 3.62
C ILE A 10 -21.83 -8.85 4.01
N GLU A 11 -22.51 -8.55 5.12
CA GLU A 11 -22.68 -7.20 5.65
C GLU A 11 -21.34 -6.60 6.05
N LYS A 12 -20.44 -7.41 6.62
CA LYS A 12 -19.09 -6.97 7.02
C LYS A 12 -18.24 -6.61 5.81
N LEU A 13 -18.29 -7.43 4.75
CA LEU A 13 -17.62 -7.13 3.48
C LEU A 13 -18.19 -5.86 2.83
N THR A 14 -19.51 -5.77 2.74
CA THR A 14 -20.20 -4.63 2.14
C THR A 14 -19.90 -3.33 2.89
N ALA A 15 -19.92 -3.35 4.23
CA ALA A 15 -19.57 -2.22 5.07
C ALA A 15 -18.09 -1.83 4.96
N HIS A 16 -17.19 -2.79 4.71
CA HIS A 16 -15.79 -2.49 4.45
C HIS A 16 -15.61 -1.76 3.12
N ILE A 17 -16.19 -2.27 2.03
CA ILE A 17 -16.11 -1.65 0.70
C ILE A 17 -16.73 -0.24 0.73
N ARG A 18 -17.91 -0.06 1.36
CA ARG A 18 -18.56 1.25 1.50
C ARG A 18 -17.67 2.30 2.17
N ARG A 19 -16.91 1.93 3.19
CA ARG A 19 -15.98 2.86 3.87
C ARG A 19 -14.85 3.34 2.96
N LEU A 20 -14.54 2.60 1.90
CA LEU A 20 -13.51 2.94 0.91
C LEU A 20 -14.07 3.73 -0.27
N CYS A 21 -15.38 4.04 -0.30
CA CYS A 21 -16.03 4.79 -1.37
C CYS A 21 -16.03 6.32 -1.17
N PHE A 22 -15.31 6.85 -0.18
CA PHE A 22 -15.26 8.29 0.08
C PHE A 22 -14.84 9.10 -1.17
N GLU A 23 -15.52 10.21 -1.46
CA GLU A 23 -15.20 11.07 -2.62
C GLU A 23 -15.33 10.37 -4.00
N LEU A 24 -15.92 9.17 -4.08
CA LEU A 24 -16.30 8.55 -5.34
C LEU A 24 -17.72 8.94 -5.71
N ASP A 25 -18.01 8.98 -7.01
CA ASP A 25 -19.37 9.16 -7.55
C ASP A 25 -20.30 8.01 -7.11
N GLU A 26 -21.10 8.29 -6.07
CA GLU A 26 -22.06 7.36 -5.46
C GLU A 26 -23.16 6.93 -6.44
N ARG A 27 -23.41 7.68 -7.51
CA ARG A 27 -24.42 7.32 -8.53
C ARG A 27 -23.89 6.28 -9.51
N LYS A 28 -22.57 6.15 -9.63
CA LYS A 28 -21.89 5.26 -10.57
C LYS A 28 -21.22 4.08 -9.90
N VAL A 29 -20.72 4.26 -8.68
CA VAL A 29 -20.04 3.22 -7.90
C VAL A 29 -20.99 2.65 -6.86
N CYS A 30 -21.32 1.36 -7.01
CA CYS A 30 -22.16 0.63 -6.08
C CYS A 30 -21.38 -0.57 -5.51
N PRO A 31 -21.11 -0.59 -4.19
CA PRO A 31 -20.44 -1.71 -3.53
C PRO A 31 -21.10 -3.06 -3.73
N HIS A 32 -22.44 -3.10 -3.89
CA HIS A 32 -23.17 -4.35 -4.10
C HIS A 32 -22.76 -5.04 -5.40
N HIS A 33 -22.47 -4.28 -6.47
CA HIS A 33 -22.01 -4.86 -7.74
C HIS A 33 -20.72 -5.68 -7.60
N ILE A 34 -19.86 -5.30 -6.64
CA ILE A 34 -18.64 -6.04 -6.32
C ILE A 34 -18.99 -7.27 -5.49
N VAL A 35 -19.78 -7.09 -4.43
CA VAL A 35 -20.18 -8.18 -3.52
C VAL A 35 -20.89 -9.31 -4.26
N ASP A 36 -21.84 -8.99 -5.14
CA ASP A 36 -22.61 -9.95 -5.94
C ASP A 36 -21.71 -10.80 -6.85
N ARG A 37 -20.58 -10.24 -7.29
CA ARG A 37 -19.59 -10.95 -8.14
C ARG A 37 -18.55 -11.71 -7.33
N VAL A 38 -18.28 -11.28 -6.10
CA VAL A 38 -17.31 -11.95 -5.20
C VAL A 38 -17.92 -13.20 -4.58
N ILE A 39 -19.17 -13.14 -4.11
CA ILE A 39 -19.84 -14.26 -3.39
C ILE A 39 -19.71 -15.60 -4.12
N PRO A 40 -19.97 -15.72 -5.43
CA PRO A 40 -19.90 -17.00 -6.14
C PRO A 40 -18.49 -17.60 -6.23
N VAL A 41 -17.44 -16.80 -6.01
CA VAL A 41 -16.03 -17.21 -6.13
C VAL A 41 -15.45 -17.62 -4.77
N LEU A 42 -16.18 -17.38 -3.68
CA LEU A 42 -15.72 -17.71 -2.34
C LEU A 42 -15.74 -19.22 -2.09
N TYR A 43 -14.71 -19.68 -1.37
CA TYR A 43 -14.56 -21.06 -0.96
C TYR A 43 -14.18 -21.13 0.53
N ASP A 44 -14.47 -22.25 1.19
CA ASP A 44 -14.15 -22.42 2.60
C ASP A 44 -12.63 -22.40 2.82
N GLY A 45 -12.20 -21.73 3.90
CA GLY A 45 -10.78 -21.54 4.21
C GLY A 45 -10.08 -20.45 3.39
N ILE A 46 -10.79 -19.64 2.61
CA ILE A 46 -10.20 -18.45 1.97
C ILE A 46 -9.54 -17.53 3.01
N THR A 47 -8.30 -17.12 2.76
CA THR A 47 -7.58 -16.21 3.66
C THR A 47 -8.12 -14.80 3.51
N THR A 48 -7.97 -13.96 4.55
CA THR A 48 -8.37 -12.55 4.46
C THR A 48 -7.63 -11.81 3.33
N GLN A 49 -6.37 -12.14 3.10
CA GLN A 49 -5.55 -11.54 2.04
C GLN A 49 -6.06 -11.94 0.65
N ASN A 50 -6.35 -13.22 0.43
CA ASN A 50 -6.91 -13.68 -0.85
C ASN A 50 -8.30 -13.09 -1.08
N LEU A 51 -9.13 -12.97 -0.03
CA LEU A 51 -10.41 -12.29 -0.11
C LEU A 51 -10.25 -10.82 -0.53
N SER A 52 -9.36 -10.07 0.12
CA SER A 52 -9.05 -8.67 -0.26
C SER A 52 -8.62 -8.56 -1.72
N GLN A 53 -7.76 -9.48 -2.19
CA GLN A 53 -7.28 -9.51 -3.57
C GLN A 53 -8.43 -9.75 -4.56
N VAL A 54 -9.26 -10.77 -4.34
CA VAL A 54 -10.42 -11.08 -5.21
C VAL A 54 -11.38 -9.89 -5.28
N VAL A 55 -11.62 -9.22 -4.15
CA VAL A 55 -12.50 -8.05 -4.08
C VAL A 55 -11.89 -6.86 -4.85
N ALA A 56 -10.59 -6.62 -4.73
CA ALA A 56 -9.89 -5.55 -5.45
C ALA A 56 -9.88 -5.78 -6.97
N GLU A 57 -9.57 -7.01 -7.41
CA GLU A 57 -9.58 -7.40 -8.82
C GLU A 57 -11.00 -7.32 -9.41
N THR A 58 -12.01 -7.76 -8.64
CA THR A 58 -13.40 -7.65 -9.06
C THR A 58 -13.80 -6.19 -9.21
N ALA A 59 -13.41 -5.31 -8.28
CA ALA A 59 -13.64 -3.88 -8.41
C ALA A 59 -12.96 -3.32 -9.66
N ALA A 60 -11.68 -3.61 -9.89
CA ALA A 60 -10.95 -3.15 -11.07
C ALA A 60 -11.58 -3.63 -12.40
N SER A 61 -12.17 -4.84 -12.43
CA SER A 61 -12.86 -5.33 -13.64
C SER A 61 -14.07 -4.47 -14.04
N LEU A 62 -14.68 -3.77 -13.07
CA LEU A 62 -15.81 -2.86 -13.26
C LEU A 62 -15.39 -1.46 -13.73
N GLU A 63 -14.09 -1.21 -13.93
CA GLU A 63 -13.59 0.05 -14.52
C GLU A 63 -14.17 0.30 -15.91
N THR A 64 -14.51 -0.77 -16.64
CA THR A 64 -15.25 -0.74 -17.92
C THR A 64 -16.63 -0.08 -17.81
N HIS A 65 -17.25 -0.09 -16.62
CA HIS A 65 -18.50 0.62 -16.36
C HIS A 65 -18.27 2.05 -15.87
N HIS A 66 -17.30 2.26 -14.99
CA HIS A 66 -16.91 3.58 -14.50
C HIS A 66 -15.50 3.57 -13.90
N TRP A 67 -14.66 4.54 -14.27
CA TRP A 67 -13.25 4.61 -13.87
C TRP A 67 -13.01 4.64 -12.34
N HIS A 68 -13.94 5.20 -11.55
CA HIS A 68 -13.86 5.14 -10.07
C HIS A 68 -13.84 3.72 -9.48
N TYR A 69 -14.32 2.70 -10.20
CA TYR A 69 -14.16 1.31 -9.74
C TYR A 69 -12.69 0.89 -9.74
N GLY A 70 -11.86 1.40 -10.67
CA GLY A 70 -10.41 1.22 -10.66
C GLY A 70 -9.77 1.85 -9.42
N ILE A 71 -10.21 3.05 -9.02
CA ILE A 71 -9.79 3.69 -7.76
C ILE A 71 -10.23 2.85 -6.57
N LEU A 72 -11.48 2.40 -6.52
CA LEU A 72 -11.97 1.55 -5.42
C LEU A 72 -11.15 0.26 -5.29
N GLY A 73 -10.82 -0.39 -6.41
CA GLY A 73 -9.90 -1.53 -6.44
C GLY A 73 -8.53 -1.20 -5.83
N GLY A 74 -7.94 -0.07 -6.24
CA GLY A 74 -6.70 0.43 -5.65
C GLY A 74 -6.80 0.66 -4.14
N ARG A 75 -7.89 1.28 -3.67
CA ARG A 75 -8.14 1.53 -2.25
C ARG A 75 -8.27 0.25 -1.42
N ILE A 76 -8.89 -0.79 -1.97
CA ILE A 76 -8.98 -2.10 -1.31
C ILE A 76 -7.58 -2.70 -1.17
N SER A 77 -6.78 -2.69 -2.24
CA SER A 77 -5.40 -3.18 -2.20
C SER A 77 -4.50 -2.39 -1.23
N ILE A 78 -4.61 -1.07 -1.22
CA ILE A 78 -3.87 -0.20 -0.30
C ILE A 78 -4.31 -0.42 1.16
N SER A 79 -5.61 -0.57 1.42
CA SER A 79 -6.10 -0.89 2.76
C SER A 79 -5.56 -2.23 3.26
N ASP A 80 -5.40 -3.21 2.38
CA ASP A 80 -4.80 -4.49 2.73
C ASP A 80 -3.29 -4.35 2.98
N LEU A 81 -2.57 -3.65 2.10
CA LEU A 81 -1.14 -3.34 2.28
C LEU A 81 -0.86 -2.63 3.60
N HIS A 82 -1.64 -1.60 3.94
CA HIS A 82 -1.47 -0.84 5.19
C HIS A 82 -1.69 -1.71 6.43
N ALA A 83 -2.49 -2.76 6.33
CA ALA A 83 -2.70 -3.68 7.45
C ALA A 83 -1.54 -4.65 7.68
N HIS A 84 -0.68 -4.85 6.68
CA HIS A 84 0.44 -5.80 6.74
C HIS A 84 1.82 -5.13 6.71
N THR A 85 1.86 -3.79 6.62
CA THR A 85 3.11 -3.00 6.59
C THR A 85 3.21 -2.05 7.78
N ASN A 86 4.44 -1.74 8.21
CA ASN A 86 4.68 -0.76 9.26
C ASN A 86 4.41 0.66 8.73
N LYS A 87 3.76 1.48 9.54
CA LYS A 87 3.48 2.89 9.22
C LYS A 87 4.76 3.75 9.25
N LYS A 88 5.65 3.50 10.22
CA LYS A 88 6.88 4.29 10.41
C LYS A 88 7.91 3.96 9.34
N PHE A 89 8.29 4.93 8.54
CA PHE A 89 9.35 4.84 7.54
C PHE A 89 10.70 4.51 8.17
N SER A 90 11.05 5.22 9.24
CA SER A 90 12.30 4.99 10.00
C SER A 90 12.46 3.51 10.40
N SER A 91 11.38 2.90 10.87
CA SER A 91 11.35 1.48 11.27
C SER A 91 11.50 0.53 10.09
N VAL A 92 10.87 0.83 8.95
CA VAL A 92 10.99 0.03 7.72
C VAL A 92 12.43 0.03 7.22
N ILE A 93 13.06 1.21 7.11
CA ILE A 93 14.44 1.37 6.67
C ILE A 93 15.42 0.67 7.62
N SER A 94 15.25 0.83 8.93
CA SER A 94 16.06 0.16 9.94
C SER A 94 16.00 -1.37 9.80
N LYS A 95 14.78 -1.93 9.68
CA LYS A 95 14.59 -3.37 9.49
C LYS A 95 15.29 -3.88 8.25
N LEU A 96 15.11 -3.21 7.11
CA LEU A 96 15.74 -3.56 5.85
C LEU A 96 17.28 -3.58 5.97
N CYS A 97 17.89 -2.54 6.54
CA CYS A 97 19.35 -2.49 6.73
C CYS A 97 19.89 -3.56 7.70
N THR A 98 19.15 -3.89 8.77
CA THR A 98 19.58 -4.96 9.68
C THR A 98 19.53 -6.35 9.05
N THR A 99 18.52 -6.64 8.24
CA THR A 99 18.39 -7.96 7.59
C THR A 99 19.47 -8.17 6.53
N VAL A 100 19.81 -7.13 5.76
CA VAL A 100 20.92 -7.17 4.77
C VAL A 100 22.25 -7.52 5.43
N LYS A 101 22.52 -7.04 6.64
CA LYS A 101 23.76 -7.39 7.37
C LYS A 101 23.79 -8.83 7.86
N SER A 102 22.63 -9.47 8.06
CA SER A 102 22.52 -10.84 8.56
C SER A 102 22.51 -11.89 7.45
N ALA A 103 22.02 -11.55 6.26
CA ALA A 103 22.07 -12.41 5.08
C ALA A 103 23.40 -12.22 4.35
N ARG A 104 24.24 -13.26 4.26
CA ARG A 104 25.48 -13.25 3.46
C ARG A 104 25.24 -13.25 1.93
N ASP A 105 24.01 -13.02 1.48
CA ASP A 105 23.61 -13.00 0.08
C ASP A 105 23.23 -11.57 -0.35
N PRO A 106 23.49 -11.17 -1.60
CA PRO A 106 23.29 -9.81 -2.04
C PRO A 106 21.80 -9.55 -2.17
N VAL A 107 21.18 -8.91 -1.18
CA VAL A 107 19.86 -8.34 -1.39
C VAL A 107 20.02 -7.27 -2.46
N GLU A 108 19.43 -7.55 -3.62
CA GLU A 108 19.57 -6.88 -4.92
C GLU A 108 19.20 -5.38 -4.93
N ARG A 109 18.93 -4.77 -3.77
CA ARG A 109 18.83 -3.31 -3.57
C ARG A 109 19.32 -2.98 -2.16
N SER A 110 20.62 -2.75 -2.00
CA SER A 110 21.12 -2.10 -0.79
C SER A 110 20.47 -0.73 -0.68
N ILE A 111 19.83 -0.42 0.45
CA ILE A 111 19.40 0.94 0.72
C ILE A 111 20.65 1.82 0.73
N GLU A 112 20.57 2.96 0.03
CA GLU A 112 21.67 3.92 0.00
C GLU A 112 22.04 4.39 1.41
N SER A 113 23.34 4.55 1.65
CA SER A 113 23.83 4.90 2.99
C SER A 113 23.30 6.26 3.45
N SER A 114 23.08 7.19 2.51
CA SER A 114 22.46 8.49 2.76
C SER A 114 21.04 8.35 3.32
N VAL A 115 20.19 7.53 2.69
CA VAL A 115 18.81 7.27 3.13
C VAL A 115 18.79 6.65 4.52
N TYR A 116 19.65 5.66 4.77
CA TYR A 116 19.74 5.03 6.09
C TYR A 116 20.17 6.03 7.18
N ASN A 117 21.19 6.84 6.90
CA ASN A 117 21.67 7.85 7.85
C ASN A 117 20.61 8.92 8.12
N ALA A 118 19.92 9.40 7.08
CA ALA A 118 18.82 10.35 7.24
C ALA A 118 17.65 9.75 8.05
N ALA A 119 17.29 8.49 7.80
CA ALA A 119 16.27 7.79 8.59
C ALA A 119 16.67 7.62 10.07
N LEU A 120 17.97 7.44 10.35
CA LEU A 120 18.50 7.34 11.71
C LEU A 120 18.55 8.70 12.43
N GLN A 121 18.96 9.75 11.72
CA GLN A 121 19.15 11.09 12.28
C GLN A 121 17.84 11.89 12.38
N HIS A 122 16.93 11.70 11.42
CA HIS A 122 15.73 12.52 11.23
C HIS A 122 14.43 11.70 11.18
N GLY A 123 14.45 10.48 11.71
CA GLY A 123 13.34 9.53 11.63
C GLY A 123 11.99 10.10 12.06
N ASP A 124 11.93 10.83 13.17
CA ASP A 124 10.68 11.42 13.66
C ASP A 124 10.12 12.51 12.72
N ALA A 125 10.99 13.32 12.13
CA ALA A 125 10.60 14.36 11.18
C ALA A 125 10.08 13.75 9.87
N LEU A 126 10.79 12.73 9.36
CA LEU A 126 10.41 12.00 8.15
C LEU A 126 9.08 11.23 8.35
N ASP A 127 8.93 10.55 9.49
CA ASP A 127 7.71 9.81 9.83
C ASP A 127 6.51 10.77 9.98
N SER A 128 6.73 11.97 10.50
CA SER A 128 5.68 12.99 10.67
C SER A 128 5.30 13.67 9.36
N ALA A 129 6.23 13.79 8.40
CA ALA A 129 5.98 14.38 7.09
C ALA A 129 5.10 13.49 6.19
N LEU A 130 5.08 12.18 6.43
CA LEU A 130 4.36 11.21 5.59
C LEU A 130 2.83 11.30 5.72
N ILE A 131 2.15 11.57 4.61
CA ILE A 131 0.70 11.64 4.52
C ILE A 131 0.16 10.36 3.85
N HIS A 132 -0.02 9.30 4.64
CA HIS A 132 -0.46 7.99 4.13
C HIS A 132 -1.85 7.97 3.48
N SER A 133 -2.71 8.96 3.74
CA SER A 133 -4.01 9.06 3.05
C SER A 133 -3.85 9.27 1.54
N ARG A 134 -2.71 9.81 1.08
CA ARG A 134 -2.38 9.97 -0.35
C ARG A 134 -2.24 8.63 -1.07
N ASP A 135 -1.97 7.53 -0.37
CA ASP A 135 -1.94 6.21 -0.99
C ASP A 135 -3.30 5.79 -1.58
N PHE A 136 -4.42 6.32 -1.07
CA PHE A 136 -5.76 5.98 -1.57
C PHE A 136 -6.16 6.71 -2.86
N ALA A 137 -5.26 7.51 -3.44
CA ALA A 137 -5.44 8.13 -4.75
C ALA A 137 -5.07 7.19 -5.90
N PHE A 138 -4.22 6.19 -5.66
CA PHE A 138 -3.79 5.25 -6.71
C PHE A 138 -4.93 4.36 -7.19
N SER A 139 -5.05 4.20 -8.51
CA SER A 139 -5.90 3.15 -9.08
C SER A 139 -5.30 1.77 -8.84
N PHE A 140 -6.11 0.72 -9.03
CA PHE A 140 -5.64 -0.66 -8.93
C PHE A 140 -4.44 -0.92 -9.86
N LYS A 141 -4.49 -0.42 -11.10
CA LYS A 141 -3.40 -0.60 -12.07
C LYS A 141 -2.12 0.14 -11.66
N ASP A 142 -2.25 1.35 -11.13
CA ASP A 142 -1.10 2.11 -10.62
C ASP A 142 -0.44 1.36 -9.47
N PHE A 143 -1.27 0.87 -8.52
CA PHE A 143 -0.78 0.09 -7.39
C PHE A 143 -0.05 -1.20 -7.83
N ILE A 144 -0.62 -1.98 -8.76
CA ILE A 144 0.01 -3.20 -9.26
C ILE A 144 1.35 -2.89 -9.97
N THR A 145 1.43 -1.78 -10.70
CA THR A 145 2.67 -1.31 -11.32
C THR A 145 3.74 -0.99 -10.26
N LEU A 146 3.36 -0.22 -9.24
CA LEU A 146 4.25 0.17 -8.14
C LEU A 146 4.73 -1.05 -7.34
N GLN A 147 3.83 -1.97 -7.02
CA GLN A 147 4.12 -3.20 -6.28
C GLN A 147 5.18 -4.07 -6.99
N ARG A 148 5.13 -4.16 -8.33
CA ARG A 148 6.05 -5.00 -9.10
C ARG A 148 7.44 -4.41 -9.24
N ASN A 149 7.54 -3.09 -9.40
CA ASN A 149 8.79 -2.46 -9.84
C ASN A 149 9.48 -1.61 -8.76
N ASN A 150 8.70 -1.00 -7.86
CA ASN A 150 9.17 0.12 -7.04
C ASN A 150 9.18 -0.16 -5.54
N LEU A 151 8.17 -0.87 -5.02
CA LEU A 151 8.07 -1.17 -3.58
C LEU A 151 9.12 -2.20 -3.17
N LEU A 152 9.72 -2.01 -2.00
CA LEU A 152 10.69 -2.95 -1.44
C LEU A 152 10.02 -4.20 -0.84
N TRP A 153 10.68 -5.34 -1.08
CA TRP A 153 10.30 -6.65 -0.59
C TRP A 153 11.31 -7.16 0.43
N LEU A 154 10.84 -7.88 1.43
CA LEU A 154 11.66 -8.60 2.40
C LEU A 154 11.02 -9.96 2.65
N ASP A 155 11.81 -11.04 2.51
CA ASP A 155 11.36 -12.42 2.73
C ASP A 155 10.07 -12.79 1.97
N GLY A 156 9.94 -12.33 0.72
CA GLY A 156 8.76 -12.59 -0.12
C GLY A 156 7.52 -11.76 0.25
N THR A 157 7.65 -10.77 1.13
CA THR A 157 6.55 -9.87 1.52
C THR A 157 6.89 -8.41 1.23
N ILE A 158 5.89 -7.62 0.83
CA ILE A 158 6.06 -6.18 0.64
C ILE A 158 6.13 -5.51 2.01
N VAL A 159 7.17 -4.71 2.24
CA VAL A 159 7.37 -4.02 3.53
C VAL A 159 7.23 -2.51 3.45
N GLU A 160 7.22 -1.96 2.24
CA GLU A 160 7.18 -0.53 1.96
C GLU A 160 5.81 -0.10 1.42
N ARG A 161 5.29 1.03 1.91
CA ARG A 161 4.09 1.70 1.39
C ARG A 161 4.44 2.67 0.26
N PRO A 162 3.52 3.02 -0.66
CA PRO A 162 3.82 3.97 -1.74
C PRO A 162 4.35 5.31 -1.23
N GLN A 163 3.77 5.90 -0.17
CA GLN A 163 4.34 7.12 0.42
C GLN A 163 5.78 6.96 0.92
N GLN A 164 6.10 5.81 1.52
CA GLN A 164 7.44 5.51 2.01
C GLN A 164 8.43 5.39 0.85
N MET A 165 8.02 4.76 -0.25
CA MET A 165 8.80 4.67 -1.48
C MET A 165 9.10 6.06 -2.05
N ILE A 166 8.10 6.95 -2.12
CA ILE A 166 8.31 8.33 -2.61
C ILE A 166 9.27 9.10 -1.70
N MET A 167 9.14 8.96 -0.38
CA MET A 167 10.07 9.60 0.57
C MET A 167 11.50 9.05 0.42
N ARG A 168 11.65 7.74 0.25
CA ARG A 168 12.96 7.14 -0.04
C ARG A 168 13.57 7.72 -1.30
N VAL A 169 12.82 7.79 -2.41
CA VAL A 169 13.29 8.40 -3.66
C VAL A 169 13.68 9.86 -3.46
N ALA A 170 12.91 10.63 -2.69
CA ALA A 170 13.25 12.02 -2.38
C ALA A 170 14.54 12.15 -1.55
N LEU A 171 14.79 11.21 -0.63
CA LEU A 171 16.06 11.13 0.12
C LEU A 171 17.24 10.70 -0.76
N GLU A 172 17.01 9.78 -1.71
CA GLU A 172 18.02 9.37 -2.69
C GLU A 172 18.44 10.55 -3.59
N ILE A 173 17.49 11.36 -4.06
CA ILE A 173 17.74 12.52 -4.93
C ILE A 173 18.54 13.62 -4.21
N HIS A 174 18.22 13.89 -2.95
CA HIS A 174 18.83 14.98 -2.17
C HIS A 174 19.93 14.51 -1.22
N GLU A 175 20.46 13.31 -1.45
CA GLU A 175 21.57 12.72 -0.67
C GLU A 175 21.33 12.73 0.86
N GLY A 176 20.06 12.63 1.28
CA GLY A 176 19.65 12.63 2.69
C GLY A 176 19.44 14.00 3.32
N GLU A 177 19.49 15.11 2.56
CA GLU A 177 19.15 16.44 3.06
C GLU A 177 17.66 16.55 3.38
N LEU A 178 17.33 16.81 4.65
CA LEU A 178 15.98 16.68 5.18
C LEU A 178 14.98 17.65 4.54
N ALA A 179 15.31 18.93 4.43
CA ALA A 179 14.36 19.95 4.02
C ALA A 179 13.96 19.77 2.55
N ALA A 180 14.95 19.65 1.66
CA ALA A 180 14.77 19.43 0.23
C ALA A 180 14.07 18.10 -0.08
N SER A 181 14.37 17.04 0.68
CA SER A 181 13.66 15.76 0.57
C SER A 181 12.19 15.88 0.95
N ILE A 182 11.85 16.59 2.03
CA ILE A 182 10.44 16.78 2.42
C ILE A 182 9.69 17.62 1.38
N ASP A 183 10.30 18.67 0.84
CA ASP A 183 9.70 19.49 -0.20
C ASP A 183 9.43 18.68 -1.47
N THR A 184 10.40 17.87 -1.88
CA THR A 184 10.27 16.98 -3.05
C THR A 184 9.24 15.89 -2.81
N TYR A 185 9.23 15.28 -1.62
CA TYR A 185 8.21 14.32 -1.22
C TYR A 185 6.81 14.94 -1.34
N ASN A 186 6.61 16.15 -0.82
CA ASN A 186 5.32 16.83 -0.88
C ASN A 186 4.87 17.07 -2.32
N TYR A 187 5.78 17.50 -3.19
CA TYR A 187 5.49 17.73 -4.60
C TYR A 187 5.16 16.44 -5.37
N LEU A 188 5.88 15.34 -5.10
CA LEU A 188 5.69 14.07 -5.79
C LEU A 188 4.44 13.33 -5.30
N SER A 189 4.16 13.38 -4.00
CA SER A 189 3.06 12.62 -3.39
C SER A 189 1.70 13.29 -3.51
N SER A 190 1.62 14.58 -3.82
CA SER A 190 0.36 15.30 -3.98
C SER A 190 -0.28 15.16 -5.37
N LYS A 191 0.22 14.24 -6.21
CA LYS A 191 -0.26 14.01 -7.58
C LYS A 191 -1.20 12.82 -7.67
#